data_AF-A0A1B6HYH6-F1
#
_entry.id   AF-A0A1B6HYH6-F1
#
_cell.length_a   1.000
_cell.length_b   1.000
_cell.length_c   1.000
_cell.angle_alpha   90.00
_cell.angle_beta   90.00
_cell.angle_gamma   90.00
#
_symmetry.space_group_name_H-M   'P 1'
#
loop_
_entity.id
_entity.type
_entity.pdbx_description
1 polymer ?
#
loop_
_entity_poly.entity_id
_entity_poly.type
_entity_poly.pdbx_seq_one_letter_code
_entity_poly.pdbx_strand_id
1 'polypeptide(L)'
;VSEGQINVITRATNTYAKNKREQMQRSGKLKQHSRIHFWHNVTIVEMKKFLALLLYMGLTRRKSISDYWSTNPIQYIHWVSQTMTCRRFQALHAMLHLTSKKTVLKGQPGYDPWGKIRP
;
A
#
# COMPACT_ATOMS: atom_id res chain seq x y z
N VAL A 1 -7.72 14.02 -6.11
CA VAL A 1 -6.27 13.78 -5.91
C VAL A 1 -5.56 14.14 -7.20
N SER A 2 -4.61 15.07 -7.18
CA SER A 2 -3.89 15.49 -8.39
C SER A 2 -2.87 14.45 -8.86
N GLU A 3 -2.50 14.51 -10.14
CA GLU A 3 -1.39 13.73 -10.72
C GLU A 3 -0.10 13.81 -9.86
N GLY A 4 0.26 15.04 -9.44
CA GLY A 4 1.42 15.28 -8.59
C GLY A 4 1.34 14.55 -7.24
N GLN A 5 0.16 14.56 -6.60
CA GLN A 5 -0.05 13.83 -5.35
C GLN A 5 0.10 12.32 -5.52
N ILE A 6 -0.46 11.76 -6.60
CA ILE A 6 -0.33 10.32 -6.89
C ILE A 6 1.14 9.94 -7.11
N ASN A 7 1.91 10.79 -7.80
CA ASN A 7 3.34 10.56 -8.00
C ASN A 7 4.10 10.54 -6.66
N VAL A 8 3.82 11.50 -5.77
CA VAL A 8 4.42 11.54 -4.42
C VAL A 8 4.11 10.28 -3.63
N ILE A 9 2.84 9.85 -3.58
CA ILE A 9 2.41 8.64 -2.88
C ILE A 9 3.08 7.39 -3.47
N THR A 10 3.16 7.32 -4.80
CA THR A 10 3.80 6.20 -5.52
C THR A 10 5.27 6.08 -5.14
N ARG A 11 6.00 7.20 -5.20
CA ARG A 11 7.42 7.25 -4.82
C ARG A 11 7.62 6.91 -3.34
N ALA A 12 6.85 7.52 -2.45
CA ALA A 12 6.93 7.28 -1.01
C ALA A 12 6.67 5.81 -0.65
N THR A 13 5.66 5.19 -1.29
CA THR A 13 5.33 3.76 -1.12
C THR A 13 6.50 2.86 -1.56
N ASN A 14 7.10 3.14 -2.71
CA ASN A 14 8.27 2.39 -3.21
C ASN A 14 9.49 2.56 -2.28
N THR A 15 9.77 3.80 -1.85
CA THR A 15 10.85 4.09 -0.90
C THR A 15 10.63 3.35 0.42
N TYR A 16 9.41 3.36 0.95
CA TYR A 16 9.11 2.66 2.19
C TYR A 16 9.30 1.15 2.07
N ALA A 17 8.79 0.53 0.99
CA ALA A 17 8.94 -0.90 0.78
C ALA A 17 10.42 -1.33 0.68
N LYS A 18 11.25 -0.53 0.00
CA LYS A 18 12.70 -0.72 -0.05
C LYS A 18 13.32 -0.66 1.35
N ASN A 19 13.05 0.42 2.09
CA ASN A 19 13.58 0.61 3.44
C ASN A 19 13.14 -0.49 4.39
N LYS A 20 11.89 -0.94 4.29
CA LYS A 20 11.33 -2.03 5.10
C LYS A 20 12.05 -3.34 4.84
N ARG A 21 12.32 -3.66 3.57
CA ARG A 21 13.07 -4.86 3.18
C ARG A 21 14.49 -4.82 3.74
N GLU A 22 15.19 -3.72 3.55
CA GLU A 22 16.55 -3.56 4.07
C GLU A 22 16.59 -3.64 5.61
N GLN A 23 15.62 -3.04 6.30
CA GLN A 23 15.50 -3.13 7.76
C GLN A 23 15.34 -4.58 8.21
N MET A 24 14.45 -5.34 7.56
CA MET A 24 14.22 -6.75 7.88
C MET A 24 15.46 -7.60 7.63
N GLN A 25 16.21 -7.30 6.57
CA GLN A 25 17.46 -7.98 6.26
C GLN A 25 18.53 -7.69 7.31
N ARG A 26 18.76 -6.41 7.64
CA ARG A 26 19.74 -5.99 8.67
C ARG A 26 19.41 -6.57 10.05
N SER A 27 18.12 -6.71 10.39
CA SER A 27 17.71 -7.26 11.68
C SER A 27 17.60 -8.78 11.71
N GLY A 28 17.97 -9.51 10.65
CA GLY A 28 17.82 -10.97 10.56
C GLY A 28 16.36 -11.47 10.57
N LYS A 29 15.37 -10.59 10.36
CA LYS A 29 13.93 -10.93 10.39
C LYS A 29 13.37 -11.29 9.02
N LEU A 30 14.17 -11.18 7.96
CA LEU A 30 13.77 -11.52 6.61
C LEU A 30 13.84 -13.03 6.39
N LYS A 31 12.68 -13.71 6.53
CA LYS A 31 12.56 -15.15 6.27
C LYS A 31 12.48 -15.44 4.76
N GLN A 32 12.95 -16.60 4.33
CA GLN A 32 12.98 -17.04 2.92
C GLN A 32 11.63 -16.87 2.19
N HIS A 33 10.51 -17.16 2.84
CA HIS A 33 9.17 -17.07 2.25
C HIS A 33 8.43 -15.77 2.61
N SER A 34 9.15 -14.72 3.05
CA SER A 34 8.53 -13.43 3.36
C SER A 34 7.87 -12.82 2.12
N ARG A 35 6.63 -12.34 2.27
CA ARG A 35 5.88 -11.69 1.17
C ARG A 35 6.63 -10.54 0.50
N ILE A 36 7.52 -9.87 1.22
CA ILE A 36 8.34 -8.76 0.72
C ILE A 36 9.36 -9.18 -0.34
N HIS A 37 9.68 -10.48 -0.47
CA HIS A 37 10.50 -10.99 -1.57
C HIS A 37 9.80 -10.86 -2.94
N PHE A 38 8.48 -10.95 -2.95
CA PHE A 38 7.66 -10.82 -4.16
C PHE A 38 7.25 -9.37 -4.43
N TRP A 39 7.77 -8.42 -3.65
CA TRP A 39 7.49 -7.00 -3.87
C TRP A 39 8.24 -6.50 -5.11
N HIS A 40 7.48 -5.87 -6.02
CA HIS A 40 8.01 -5.03 -7.08
C HIS A 40 7.46 -3.60 -6.95
N ASN A 41 8.21 -2.65 -7.51
CA ASN A 41 7.84 -1.24 -7.49
C ASN A 41 6.47 -1.01 -8.12
N VAL A 42 5.76 -0.05 -7.54
CA VAL A 42 4.45 0.42 -7.94
C VAL A 42 4.61 1.48 -9.02
N THR A 43 3.79 1.41 -10.06
CA THR A 43 3.68 2.47 -11.08
C THR A 43 2.55 3.44 -10.73
N ILE A 44 2.56 4.63 -11.33
CA ILE A 44 1.46 5.60 -11.15
C ILE A 44 0.12 5.00 -11.59
N VAL A 45 0.11 4.24 -12.69
CA VAL A 45 -1.09 3.55 -13.18
C VAL A 45 -1.58 2.49 -12.18
N GLU A 46 -0.66 1.70 -11.61
CA GLU A 46 -1.01 0.71 -10.59
C GLU A 46 -1.54 1.37 -9.31
N MET A 47 -0.96 2.50 -8.89
CA MET A 47 -1.43 3.27 -7.74
C MET A 47 -2.85 3.83 -7.99
N LYS A 48 -3.15 4.31 -9.21
CA LYS A 48 -4.51 4.74 -9.58
C LYS A 48 -5.52 3.59 -9.48
N LYS A 49 -5.17 2.40 -9.98
CA LYS A 49 -5.99 1.18 -9.86
C LYS A 49 -6.23 0.80 -8.39
N PHE A 50 -5.18 0.84 -7.57
CA PHE A 50 -5.28 0.59 -6.14
C PHE A 50 -6.23 1.57 -5.44
N LEU A 51 -6.10 2.88 -5.72
CA LEU A 51 -6.97 3.90 -5.14
C LEU A 51 -8.43 3.74 -5.59
N ALA A 52 -8.67 3.39 -6.86
CA ALA A 52 -10.03 3.10 -7.35
C ALA A 52 -10.66 1.92 -6.60
N LEU A 53 -9.91 0.84 -6.39
CA LEU A 53 -10.36 -0.30 -5.59
C LEU A 53 -10.62 0.10 -4.13
N LEU A 54 -9.73 0.89 -3.53
CA LEU A 54 -9.88 1.35 -2.14
C LEU A 54 -11.13 2.21 -1.96
N LEU A 55 -11.41 3.12 -2.89
CA LEU A 55 -12.61 3.95 -2.91
C LEU A 55 -13.88 3.09 -3.05
N TYR A 56 -13.87 2.13 -3.98
CA TYR A 56 -14.98 1.19 -4.15
C TYR A 56 -15.26 0.39 -2.87
N MET A 57 -14.21 -0.09 -2.18
CA MET A 57 -14.39 -0.80 -0.91
C MET A 57 -15.06 0.07 0.14
N GLY A 58 -14.71 1.35 0.20
CA GLY A 58 -15.37 2.32 1.08
C GLY A 58 -16.86 2.47 0.82
N LEU A 59 -17.30 2.31 -0.43
CA LEU A 59 -18.70 2.41 -0.85
C LEU A 59 -19.50 1.14 -0.58
N THR A 60 -18.96 -0.04 -0.89
CA THR A 60 -19.76 -1.29 -0.91
C THR A 60 -19.57 -2.21 0.28
N ARG A 61 -18.65 -1.90 1.21
CA ARG A 61 -18.33 -2.62 2.46
C ARG A 61 -18.68 -4.13 2.49
N ARG A 62 -17.68 -5.00 2.28
CA ARG A 62 -17.79 -6.46 2.49
C ARG A 62 -17.25 -6.88 3.87
N LYS A 63 -17.49 -8.13 4.29
CA LYS A 63 -17.06 -8.64 5.60
C LYS A 63 -15.54 -8.74 5.71
N SER A 64 -14.88 -9.12 4.62
CA SER A 64 -13.42 -9.19 4.53
C SER A 64 -12.88 -8.55 3.23
N ILE A 65 -11.61 -8.16 3.22
CA ILE A 65 -10.94 -7.67 2.00
C ILE A 65 -10.93 -8.77 0.93
N SER A 66 -10.74 -10.03 1.31
CA SER A 66 -10.73 -11.16 0.37
C SER A 66 -12.08 -11.38 -0.31
N ASP A 67 -13.20 -11.00 0.32
CA ASP A 67 -14.54 -11.18 -0.26
C ASP A 67 -14.71 -10.38 -1.56
N TYR A 68 -13.97 -9.28 -1.73
CA TYR A 68 -13.96 -8.50 -2.97
C TYR A 68 -13.37 -9.27 -4.16
N TRP A 69 -12.58 -10.32 -3.89
CA TRP A 69 -12.01 -11.24 -4.87
C TRP A 69 -12.63 -12.65 -4.81
N SER A 70 -13.80 -12.79 -4.19
CA SER A 70 -14.52 -14.06 -4.11
C SER A 70 -14.82 -14.58 -5.51
N THR A 71 -14.58 -15.88 -5.75
CA THR A 71 -14.98 -16.57 -6.99
C THR A 71 -16.40 -17.16 -6.89
N ASN A 72 -17.06 -17.02 -5.74
CA ASN A 72 -18.45 -17.43 -5.59
C ASN A 72 -19.34 -16.57 -6.53
N PRO A 73 -20.14 -17.18 -7.42
CA PRO A 73 -20.97 -16.43 -8.38
C PRO A 73 -21.84 -15.33 -7.77
N ILE A 74 -22.33 -15.52 -6.54
CA ILE A 74 -23.19 -14.55 -5.84
C ILE A 74 -22.40 -13.31 -5.37
N GLN A 75 -21.10 -13.46 -5.13
CA GLN A 75 -20.22 -12.42 -4.59
C GLN A 75 -19.18 -11.93 -5.59
N TYR A 76 -19.11 -12.55 -6.78
CA TYR A 76 -18.09 -12.28 -7.76
C TYR A 76 -18.23 -10.87 -8.31
N ILE A 77 -17.15 -10.09 -8.22
CA ILE A 77 -17.06 -8.74 -8.77
C ILE A 77 -16.00 -8.76 -9.86
N HIS A 78 -16.47 -8.91 -11.10
CA HIS A 78 -15.60 -9.15 -12.26
C HIS A 78 -14.45 -8.15 -12.37
N TRP A 79 -14.76 -6.86 -12.35
CA TRP A 79 -13.78 -5.80 -12.57
C TRP A 79 -12.71 -5.72 -11.46
N VAL A 80 -13.04 -6.08 -10.21
CA VAL A 80 -12.07 -6.08 -9.10
C VAL A 80 -10.96 -7.08 -9.36
N SER A 81 -11.34 -8.31 -9.72
CA SER A 81 -10.41 -9.39 -10.02
C SER A 81 -9.55 -9.13 -11.26
N GLN A 82 -10.09 -8.44 -12.27
CA GLN A 82 -9.35 -8.03 -13.47
C GLN A 82 -8.42 -6.84 -13.25
N THR A 83 -8.76 -5.95 -12.30
CA THR A 83 -7.98 -4.72 -12.07
C THR A 83 -6.66 -5.01 -11.37
N MET A 84 -6.68 -5.88 -10.36
CA MET A 84 -5.54 -6.23 -9.53
C MET A 84 -5.81 -7.53 -8.79
N THR A 85 -4.80 -8.33 -8.45
CA THR A 85 -5.01 -9.52 -7.61
C THR A 85 -5.15 -9.12 -6.12
N CYS A 86 -5.91 -9.92 -5.35
CA CYS A 86 -6.05 -9.71 -3.89
C CYS A 86 -4.69 -9.66 -3.19
N ARG A 87 -3.75 -10.55 -3.57
CA ARG A 87 -2.39 -10.60 -3.01
C ARG A 87 -1.63 -9.29 -3.25
N ARG A 88 -1.74 -8.71 -4.45
CA ARG A 88 -1.08 -7.44 -4.80
C ARG A 88 -1.74 -6.26 -4.10
N PHE A 89 -3.07 -6.22 -4.03
CA PHE A 89 -3.79 -5.20 -3.26
C PHE A 89 -3.36 -5.18 -1.80
N GLN A 90 -3.33 -6.35 -1.15
CA GLN A 90 -2.87 -6.46 0.24
C GLN A 90 -1.40 -6.05 0.43
N ALA A 91 -0.54 -6.37 -0.53
CA ALA A 91 0.86 -5.95 -0.49
C ALA A 91 0.97 -4.42 -0.57
N LEU A 92 0.27 -3.78 -1.50
CA LEU A 92 0.19 -2.32 -1.62
C LEU A 92 -0.38 -1.69 -0.36
N HIS A 93 -1.48 -2.23 0.17
CA HIS A 93 -2.10 -1.77 1.41
C HIS A 93 -1.13 -1.79 2.59
N ALA A 94 -0.30 -2.83 2.71
CA ALA A 94 0.69 -2.94 3.78
C ALA A 94 1.86 -1.94 3.64
N MET A 95 2.18 -1.51 2.42
CA MET A 95 3.33 -0.63 2.13
C MET A 95 2.96 0.82 1.86
N LEU A 96 1.66 1.16 1.75
CA LEU A 96 1.17 2.48 1.40
C LEU A 96 1.77 3.57 2.30
N HIS A 97 2.46 4.52 1.70
CA HIS A 97 3.03 5.69 2.39
C HIS A 97 2.72 6.95 1.60
N LEU A 98 2.30 8.00 2.30
CA LEU A 98 1.94 9.29 1.67
C LEU A 98 3.14 10.22 1.49
N THR A 99 4.20 10.03 2.28
CA THR A 99 5.40 10.84 2.26
C THR A 99 6.64 10.00 2.56
N SER A 100 7.77 10.38 1.97
CA SER A 100 9.08 9.80 2.27
C SER A 100 9.83 10.58 3.35
N LYS A 101 9.25 11.66 3.88
CA LYS A 101 9.84 12.47 4.95
C LYS A 101 10.08 11.59 6.17
N LYS A 102 11.31 11.62 6.69
CA LYS A 102 11.62 10.99 7.97
C LYS A 102 10.90 11.79 9.05
N THR A 103 10.14 11.09 9.88
CA THR A 103 9.48 11.71 11.04
C THR A 103 10.41 11.61 12.24
N VAL A 104 10.53 12.72 12.96
CA VAL A 104 11.19 12.76 14.26
C VAL A 104 10.39 11.90 15.23
N LEU A 105 11.06 11.26 16.19
CA LEU A 105 10.38 10.42 17.18
C LEU A 105 9.58 11.29 18.15
N LYS A 106 8.45 10.75 18.64
CA LYS A 106 7.64 11.42 19.65
C LYS A 106 8.50 11.73 20.88
N GLY A 107 8.45 12.98 21.33
CA GLY A 107 9.22 13.46 22.50
C GLY A 107 10.59 14.08 22.18
N GLN A 108 11.02 14.08 20.91
CA GLN A 108 12.23 14.77 20.48
C GLN A 108 11.90 16.19 19.94
N PRO A 109 12.81 17.18 20.08
CA PRO A 109 12.62 18.51 19.48
C PRO A 109 12.38 18.41 17.96
N GLY A 110 11.37 19.14 17.46
CA GLY A 110 10.97 19.07 16.04
C GLY A 110 10.03 17.91 15.70
N TYR A 111 9.47 17.21 16.69
CA TYR A 111 8.40 16.23 16.47
C TYR A 111 7.15 16.90 15.88
N ASP A 112 6.77 16.47 14.68
CA ASP A 112 5.48 16.81 14.06
C ASP A 112 4.51 15.61 14.14
N PRO A 113 3.41 15.68 14.91
CA PRO A 113 2.37 14.66 14.95
C PRO A 113 1.79 14.31 13.57
N TRP A 114 1.80 15.27 12.65
CA TRP A 114 1.19 15.18 11.32
C TRP A 114 2.21 14.96 10.20
N GLY A 115 3.49 14.75 10.54
CA GLY A 115 4.58 14.67 9.56
C GLY A 115 4.43 13.54 8.53
N LYS A 116 3.55 12.55 8.79
CA LYS A 116 3.24 11.44 7.86
C LYS A 116 2.17 11.76 6.82
N ILE A 117 1.35 12.79 7.05
CA ILE A 117 0.20 13.12 6.21
C ILE A 117 0.28 14.52 5.61
N ARG A 118 1.11 15.42 6.18
CA ARG A 118 1.35 16.73 5.61
C ARG A 118 2.18 16.63 4.31
N PRO A 119 1.86 17.43 3.28
CA PRO A 119 2.69 17.59 2.08
C PRO A 119 4.16 17.89 2.42
#